data_AF-A0A3P7LTD4-F1
#
_entry.id   AF-A0A3P7LTD4-F1
#
_cell.length_a   1.000
_cell.length_b   1.000
_cell.length_c   1.000
_cell.angle_alpha   90.00
_cell.angle_beta   90.00
_cell.angle_gamma   90.00
#
_symmetry.space_group_name_H-M   'P 1'
#
loop_
_entity.id
_entity.type
_entity.pdbx_description
1 polymer ?
#
loop_
_entity_poly.entity_id
_entity_poly.type
_entity_poly.pdbx_seq_one_letter_code
_entity_poly.pdbx_strand_id
1 'polypeptide(L)'
;PLTDILEVRAGYNTDNLHRAAKHYEFQEAAPEATCFSIIFTHAQFLHKSVDFAASSKEVNWLFDNSSLQDRDKWVSALTYLVSKAKEERAHYNEEAFITEKFHEADTNKNGRR
;
A
#
# COMPACT_ATOMS: atom_id res chain seq x y z
N PRO A 1 0.11 7.45 5.28
CA PRO A 1 -1.13 6.94 5.91
C PRO A 1 -1.71 5.78 5.07
N LEU A 2 -2.40 4.80 5.68
CA LEU A 2 -3.05 3.72 4.91
C LEU A 2 -4.08 4.28 3.90
N THR A 3 -4.72 5.38 4.27
CA THR A 3 -5.64 6.15 3.44
C THR A 3 -5.02 6.63 2.13
N ASP A 4 -3.71 6.79 2.07
CA ASP A 4 -3.04 7.32 0.88
C ASP A 4 -2.51 6.19 -0.01
N ILE A 5 -2.69 4.93 0.40
CA ILE A 5 -2.30 3.77 -0.40
C ILE A 5 -3.40 3.48 -1.42
N LEU A 6 -3.01 3.45 -2.70
CA LEU A 6 -3.88 3.10 -3.81
C LEU A 6 -3.99 1.59 -3.98
N GLU A 7 -2.84 0.92 -4.04
CA GLU A 7 -2.71 -0.51 -4.30
C GLU A 7 -1.31 -1.02 -3.94
N VAL A 8 -1.17 -2.34 -3.94
CA VAL A 8 0.10 -3.05 -3.75
C VAL A 8 0.32 -3.94 -4.96
N ARG A 9 1.52 -3.89 -5.54
CA ARG A 9 1.89 -4.69 -6.73
C ARG A 9 3.03 -5.64 -6.38
N ALA A 10 2.90 -6.91 -6.71
CA ALA A 10 3.99 -7.88 -6.57
C ALA A 10 4.94 -7.84 -7.76
N GLY A 11 6.18 -8.30 -7.60
CA GLY A 11 7.19 -8.37 -8.65
C GLY A 11 7.70 -7.01 -9.09
N TYR A 12 8.25 -6.94 -10.30
CA TYR A 12 8.85 -5.71 -10.85
C TYR A 12 7.84 -4.80 -11.57
N ASN A 13 6.65 -4.65 -11.01
CA ASN A 13 5.49 -3.99 -11.66
C ASN A 13 5.39 -2.47 -11.41
N THR A 14 6.53 -1.82 -11.12
CA THR A 14 6.70 -0.37 -11.05
C THR A 14 7.86 0.08 -11.93
N ASP A 15 7.84 1.32 -12.42
CA ASP A 15 8.90 1.83 -13.29
C ASP A 15 10.30 1.74 -12.65
N ASN A 16 10.37 1.93 -11.33
CA ASN A 16 11.62 1.84 -10.57
C ASN A 16 12.16 0.41 -10.56
N LEU A 17 11.37 -0.58 -10.13
CA LEU A 17 11.79 -1.98 -10.09
C LEU A 17 11.99 -2.54 -11.50
N HIS A 18 11.11 -2.22 -12.44
CA HIS A 18 11.23 -2.66 -13.83
C HIS A 18 12.54 -2.17 -14.46
N ARG A 19 12.94 -0.94 -14.19
CA ARG A 19 14.22 -0.39 -14.64
C ARG A 19 15.41 -1.04 -13.93
N ALA A 20 15.35 -1.21 -12.60
CA ALA A 20 16.42 -1.82 -11.82
C ALA A 20 16.65 -3.30 -12.22
N ALA A 21 15.56 -4.02 -12.47
CA ALA A 21 15.58 -5.42 -12.90
C ALA A 21 16.23 -5.64 -14.27
N LYS A 22 16.58 -4.60 -15.04
CA LYS A 22 17.41 -4.77 -16.25
C LYS A 22 18.85 -5.18 -15.93
N HIS A 23 19.28 -5.00 -14.69
CA HIS A 23 20.63 -5.34 -14.24
C HIS A 23 20.64 -6.71 -13.55
N TYR A 24 21.50 -7.60 -14.03
CA TYR A 24 21.63 -8.96 -13.46
C TYR A 24 21.99 -8.93 -11.98
N GLU A 25 22.95 -8.08 -11.57
CA GLU A 25 23.36 -7.92 -10.17
C GLU A 25 22.19 -7.54 -9.26
N PHE A 26 21.25 -6.72 -9.77
CA PHE A 26 20.04 -6.39 -9.04
C PHE A 26 19.10 -7.59 -8.92
N GLN A 27 18.89 -8.35 -10.00
CA GLN A 27 18.04 -9.55 -9.95
C GLN A 27 18.59 -10.61 -9.00
N GLU A 28 19.91 -10.75 -8.89
CA GLU A 28 20.56 -11.67 -7.96
C GLU A 28 20.35 -11.23 -6.51
N ALA A 29 20.50 -9.93 -6.23
CA ALA A 29 20.30 -9.37 -4.89
C ALA A 29 18.83 -9.28 -4.46
N ALA A 30 17.92 -9.06 -5.42
CA ALA A 30 16.49 -8.84 -5.18
C ALA A 30 15.64 -9.56 -6.25
N PRO A 31 15.49 -10.90 -6.18
CA PRO A 31 14.72 -11.66 -7.16
C PRO A 31 13.25 -11.21 -7.23
N GLU A 32 12.63 -11.35 -8.41
CA GLU A 32 11.27 -10.87 -8.66
C GLU A 32 10.26 -11.43 -7.65
N ALA A 33 10.41 -12.72 -7.33
CA ALA A 33 9.54 -13.43 -6.40
C ALA A 33 9.52 -12.79 -4.99
N THR A 34 10.59 -12.09 -4.61
CA THR A 34 10.74 -11.41 -3.32
C THR A 34 10.30 -9.95 -3.34
N CYS A 35 10.07 -9.39 -4.53
CA CYS A 35 9.83 -7.96 -4.69
C CYS A 35 8.34 -7.60 -4.66
N PHE A 36 8.04 -6.43 -4.13
CA PHE A 36 6.71 -5.81 -4.21
C PHE A 36 6.81 -4.30 -4.02
N SER A 37 5.78 -3.57 -4.42
CA SER A 37 5.70 -2.13 -4.31
C SER A 37 4.37 -1.68 -3.71
N ILE A 38 4.42 -0.62 -2.91
CA ILE A 38 3.25 0.07 -2.38
C ILE A 38 3.07 1.36 -3.19
N ILE A 39 1.90 1.53 -3.80
CA ILE A 39 1.57 2.68 -4.63
C ILE A 39 0.71 3.66 -3.82
N PHE A 40 1.11 4.92 -3.82
CA PHE A 40 0.45 6.00 -3.09
C PHE A 40 -0.24 6.97 -4.04
N THR A 41 -1.41 7.46 -3.64
CA THR A 41 -2.02 8.65 -4.24
C THR A 41 -1.25 9.88 -3.78
N HIS A 42 -1.02 10.83 -4.69
CA HIS A 42 -0.39 12.09 -4.38
C HIS A 42 -1.30 13.23 -4.83
N ALA A 43 -1.57 14.19 -3.94
CA ALA A 43 -2.58 15.24 -4.18
C ALA A 43 -2.32 16.13 -5.42
N GLN A 44 -1.05 16.21 -5.86
CA GLN A 44 -0.62 17.15 -6.91
C GLN A 44 0.17 16.50 -8.07
N PHE A 45 0.54 15.22 -7.97
CA PHE A 45 1.43 14.57 -8.95
C PHE A 45 0.95 13.17 -9.30
N LEU A 46 1.54 12.58 -10.34
CA LEU A 46 1.41 11.15 -10.66
C LEU A 46 1.76 10.30 -9.41
N HIS A 47 1.19 9.09 -9.34
CA HIS A 47 1.37 8.17 -8.22
C HIS A 47 2.85 7.99 -7.85
N LYS A 48 3.13 7.92 -6.54
CA LYS A 48 4.46 7.60 -6.00
C LYS A 48 4.47 6.12 -5.59
N SER A 49 5.62 5.46 -5.72
CA SER A 49 5.80 4.09 -5.22
C SER A 49 6.93 4.03 -4.20
N VAL A 50 6.80 3.10 -3.25
CA VAL A 50 7.91 2.61 -2.43
C VAL A 50 8.09 1.13 -2.75
N ASP A 51 9.31 0.77 -3.10
CA ASP A 51 9.66 -0.56 -3.60
C ASP A 51 10.43 -1.34 -2.53
N PHE A 52 10.09 -2.62 -2.36
CA PHE A 52 10.63 -3.50 -1.32
C PHE A 52 11.11 -4.81 -1.93
N ALA A 53 12.17 -5.37 -1.33
CA ALA A 53 12.59 -6.76 -1.51
C ALA A 53 12.50 -7.46 -0.16
N ALA A 54 11.58 -8.40 -0.02
CA ALA A 54 11.42 -9.17 1.22
C ALA A 54 12.62 -10.10 1.40
N SER A 55 13.19 -10.15 2.60
CA SER A 55 14.30 -11.05 2.87
C SER A 55 13.83 -12.50 2.79
N SER A 56 14.24 -13.23 1.75
CA SER A 56 14.18 -14.69 1.78
C SER A 56 15.32 -15.19 2.68
N LYS A 57 15.08 -15.22 3.99
CA LYS A 57 15.89 -16.03 4.91
C LYS A 57 14.98 -16.88 5.78
N GLU A 58 14.19 -17.72 5.15
CA GLU A 58 13.66 -18.90 5.82
C GLU A 58 13.96 -20.15 4.99
N VAL A 59 15.26 -20.49 5.00
CA VAL A 59 15.75 -21.84 4.74
C VAL A 59 15.49 -22.65 6.01
N ASN A 60 14.23 -23.00 6.27
CA ASN A 60 13.92 -24.19 7.06
C ASN A 60 13.42 -25.24 6.07
N TRP A 61 14.36 -25.87 5.37
CA TRP A 61 14.18 -26.95 4.39
C TRP A 61 13.60 -28.26 4.97
N LEU A 62 13.04 -28.23 6.18
CA LEU A 62 12.55 -29.41 6.85
C LEU A 62 11.23 -29.06 7.54
N PHE A 63 10.12 -29.52 6.97
CA PHE A 63 8.79 -29.74 7.57
C PHE A 63 7.60 -28.85 7.23
N ASP A 64 7.67 -27.87 6.32
CA ASP A 64 6.43 -27.27 5.81
C ASP A 64 6.50 -26.89 4.33
N ASN A 65 5.63 -27.52 3.52
CA ASN A 65 5.47 -27.21 2.10
C ASN A 65 4.63 -25.93 1.89
N SER A 66 4.26 -25.23 2.96
CA SER A 66 3.62 -23.92 2.93
C SER A 66 4.67 -22.79 2.83
N SER A 67 5.46 -22.79 1.74
CA SER A 67 6.39 -21.68 1.44
C SER A 67 5.61 -20.48 0.90
N LEU A 68 4.87 -19.81 1.78
CA LEU A 68 4.42 -18.45 1.55
C LEU A 68 5.63 -17.56 1.79
N GLN A 69 6.26 -17.15 0.69
CA GLN A 69 7.36 -16.18 0.70
C GLN A 69 6.90 -14.96 1.51
N ASP A 70 7.74 -14.37 2.37
CA ASP A 70 7.32 -13.25 3.22
C ASP A 70 6.71 -12.09 2.43
N ARG A 71 7.11 -11.93 1.17
CA ARG A 71 6.46 -11.05 0.19
C ARG A 71 4.95 -11.28 0.10
N ASP A 72 4.49 -12.52 -0.02
CA ASP A 72 3.06 -12.85 -0.16
C ASP A 72 2.27 -12.49 1.10
N LYS A 73 2.87 -12.68 2.29
CA LYS A 73 2.27 -12.25 3.55
C LYS A 73 2.06 -10.74 3.56
N TRP A 74 3.08 -9.97 3.18
CA TRP A 74 3.00 -8.51 3.09
C TRP A 74 1.98 -8.04 2.06
N VAL A 75 2.02 -8.59 0.84
CA VAL A 75 1.10 -8.23 -0.24
C VAL A 75 -0.34 -8.52 0.17
N SER A 76 -0.60 -9.70 0.73
CA SER A 76 -1.94 -10.09 1.19
C SER A 76 -2.46 -9.17 2.30
N ALA A 77 -1.67 -8.97 3.37
CA ALA A 77 -2.07 -8.15 4.51
C ALA A 77 -2.34 -6.69 4.11
N LEU A 78 -1.44 -6.08 3.33
CA LEU A 78 -1.62 -4.70 2.88
C LEU A 78 -2.79 -4.56 1.90
N THR A 79 -2.99 -5.53 0.99
CA THR A 79 -4.13 -5.52 0.08
C THR A 79 -5.45 -5.59 0.84
N TYR A 80 -5.54 -6.43 1.87
CA TYR A 80 -6.69 -6.50 2.76
C TYR A 80 -6.94 -5.18 3.51
N LEU A 81 -5.90 -4.57 4.07
CA LEU A 81 -6.03 -3.29 4.75
C LEU A 81 -6.49 -2.17 3.80
N VAL A 82 -5.97 -2.15 2.57
CA VAL A 82 -6.41 -1.20 1.53
C VAL A 82 -7.86 -1.44 1.14
N SER A 83 -8.31 -2.70 1.06
CA SER A 83 -9.72 -2.99 0.75
C SER A 83 -10.64 -2.50 1.87
N LYS A 84 -10.26 -2.70 3.14
CA LYS A 84 -11.02 -2.17 4.29
C LYS A 84 -11.07 -0.66 4.34
N ALA A 85 -9.95 0.02 4.10
CA ALA A 85 -9.93 1.48 4.01
C ALA A 85 -10.80 2.02 2.84
N LYS A 86 -10.87 1.28 1.72
CA LYS A 86 -11.75 1.63 0.59
C LYS A 86 -13.23 1.41 0.91
N GLU A 87 -13.57 0.31 1.58
CA GLU A 87 -14.93 0.05 2.06
C GLU A 87 -15.40 1.16 3.02
N GLU A 88 -14.58 1.52 4.02
CA GLU A 88 -14.89 2.61 4.96
C GLU A 88 -15.14 3.95 4.26
N ARG A 89 -14.36 4.26 3.22
CA ARG A 89 -14.56 5.46 2.39
C ARG A 89 -15.81 5.38 1.52
N ALA A 90 -16.13 4.22 0.97
CA ALA A 90 -17.33 4.05 0.16
C ALA A 90 -18.60 4.19 1.01
N HIS A 91 -18.52 3.81 2.29
CA HIS A 91 -19.59 3.97 3.27
C HIS A 91 -19.56 5.32 4.00
N TYR A 92 -18.60 6.19 3.68
CA TYR A 92 -18.49 7.51 4.28
C TYR A 92 -19.64 8.41 3.84
N ASN A 93 -20.46 8.83 4.80
CA ASN A 93 -21.51 9.80 4.57
C ASN A 93 -20.90 11.22 4.58
N GLU A 94 -20.60 11.72 3.39
CA GLU A 94 -19.99 13.04 3.19
C GLU A 94 -20.83 14.17 3.80
N GLU A 95 -22.16 14.10 3.73
CA GLU A 95 -23.05 15.08 4.38
C GLU A 95 -22.89 15.07 5.90
N ALA A 96 -22.84 13.88 6.51
CA ALA A 96 -22.68 13.76 7.96
C ALA A 96 -21.34 14.31 8.42
N PHE A 97 -20.26 14.04 7.68
CA PHE A 97 -18.94 14.57 8.00
C PHE A 97 -18.83 16.08 7.82
N ILE A 98 -19.35 16.62 6.73
CA ILE A 98 -19.34 18.08 6.49
C ILE A 98 -20.15 18.77 7.60
N THR A 99 -21.29 18.20 7.99
CA THR A 99 -22.14 18.71 9.08
C THR A 99 -21.39 18.68 10.42
N GLU A 100 -20.73 17.58 10.74
CA GLU A 100 -19.91 17.44 11.96
C GLU A 100 -18.78 18.48 11.99
N LYS A 101 -18.00 18.60 10.90
CA LYS A 101 -16.91 19.57 10.81
C LYS A 101 -17.39 21.01 10.83
N PHE A 102 -18.56 21.28 10.25
CA PHE A 102 -19.18 22.59 10.35
C PHE A 102 -19.53 22.92 11.80
N HIS A 103 -20.13 22.00 12.56
CA HIS A 103 -20.45 22.22 13.97
C HIS A 103 -19.21 22.33 14.87
N GLU A 104 -18.17 21.56 14.62
CA GLU A 104 -16.88 21.69 15.34
C GLU A 104 -16.23 23.06 15.10
N ALA A 105 -16.33 23.58 13.86
CA ALA A 105 -15.79 24.90 13.51
C ALA A 105 -16.69 26.06 14.00
N ASP A 106 -18.02 25.84 14.06
CA ASP A 106 -19.03 26.79 14.54
C ASP A 106 -19.07 26.87 16.08
N THR A 107 -17.90 27.15 16.68
CA THR A 107 -17.70 27.28 18.13
C THR A 107 -18.52 28.41 18.76
N ASN A 108 -18.95 29.39 17.96
CA ASN A 108 -19.81 30.51 18.38
C ASN A 108 -21.30 30.28 18.06
N LYS A 109 -21.67 29.13 17.47
CA LYS A 109 -23.04 28.70 17.10
C LYS A 109 -23.83 29.72 16.28
N ASN A 110 -23.15 30.58 15.52
CA ASN A 110 -23.80 31.65 14.80
C ASN A 110 -24.10 31.27 13.33
N GLY A 111 -23.68 30.08 12.90
CA GLY A 111 -24.00 29.54 11.58
C GLY A 111 -23.46 30.34 10.40
N ARG A 112 -22.48 31.23 10.62
CA ARG A 112 -21.88 32.07 9.58
C ARG A 112 -20.37 31.80 9.46
N ARG A 113 -19.92 31.65 8.21
CA ARG A 113 -18.50 31.65 7.82
C ARG A 113 -17.84 33.00 8.07
#